data_AF-A0A397VFY9-F1
#
_entry.id   AF-A0A397VFY9-F1
#
_cell.length_a   1.000
_cell.length_b   1.000
_cell.length_c   1.000
_cell.angle_alpha   90.00
_cell.angle_beta   90.00
_cell.angle_gamma   90.00
#
_symmetry.space_group_name_H-M   'P 1'
#
loop_
_entity.id
_entity.type
_entity.pdbx_description
1 polymer ?
#
loop_
_entity_poly.entity_id
_entity_poly.type
_entity_poly.pdbx_seq_one_letter_code
_entity_poly.pdbx_strand_id
1 'polypeptide(L)'
;MKTSCNLIISCLFFIFFSFLIISISTESNLHITPSATTYTNFTYTESTQNTTFPQSQPYAIDIQFYDNGTTLIHLVRDDPNTNNTIHCLEPILRIRIIHLNRTVTEINKYLDIDPVVNYCLFNDASTGKMMNPISIRPLKEPFILVSYVNTTNPSNYEDWVTVINWNGEKLSSRSLGQSYYDANKTWSPKSLIEININKELGFLRSVPDIKGNFEFINCTQYLM
;
A
#
# COMPACT_ATOMS: atom_id res chain seq x y z
N MET A 1 33.57 34.76 3.03
CA MET A 1 34.33 33.59 2.54
C MET A 1 33.91 32.35 3.30
N LYS A 2 32.99 31.57 2.74
CA LYS A 2 32.57 30.25 3.25
C LYS A 2 32.14 29.41 2.03
N THR A 3 33.14 28.94 1.30
CA THR A 3 33.00 28.06 0.14
C THR A 3 34.14 27.05 0.23
N SER A 4 33.93 25.95 0.97
CA SER A 4 34.94 24.86 1.00
C SER A 4 34.46 23.49 1.55
N CYS A 5 33.18 23.23 1.82
CA CYS A 5 32.74 21.87 2.19
C CYS A 5 32.02 21.14 1.05
N ASN A 6 31.23 21.84 0.23
CA ASN A 6 30.40 21.18 -0.79
C ASN A 6 31.20 20.69 -2.01
N LEU A 7 32.31 21.37 -2.37
CA LEU A 7 33.17 20.92 -3.48
C LEU A 7 33.94 19.64 -3.14
N ILE A 8 34.42 19.50 -1.89
CA ILE A 8 35.23 18.35 -1.47
C ILE A 8 34.37 17.09 -1.42
N ILE A 9 33.13 17.18 -0.92
CA ILE A 9 32.18 16.06 -0.89
C ILE A 9 31.78 15.62 -2.31
N SER A 10 31.56 16.58 -3.22
CA SER A 10 31.25 16.28 -4.62
C SER A 10 32.44 15.60 -5.32
N CYS A 11 33.66 16.07 -5.12
CA CYS A 11 34.87 15.44 -5.68
C CYS A 11 35.11 14.03 -5.12
N LEU A 12 34.93 13.82 -3.80
CA LEU A 12 35.06 12.49 -3.18
C LEU A 12 34.01 11.51 -3.70
N PHE A 13 32.78 11.96 -3.97
CA PHE A 13 31.73 11.13 -4.56
C PHE A 13 32.07 10.71 -5.98
N PHE A 14 32.56 11.63 -6.84
CA PHE A 14 32.97 11.28 -8.20
C PHE A 14 34.19 10.35 -8.22
N ILE A 15 35.14 10.52 -7.30
CA ILE A 15 36.29 9.62 -7.17
C ILE A 15 35.81 8.21 -6.75
N PHE A 16 34.93 8.10 -5.74
CA PHE A 16 34.35 6.80 -5.35
C PHE A 16 33.55 6.15 -6.47
N PHE A 17 32.76 6.92 -7.20
CA PHE A 17 31.96 6.42 -8.33
C PHE A 17 32.86 5.94 -9.48
N SER A 18 33.96 6.65 -9.75
CA SER A 18 34.94 6.24 -10.77
C SER A 18 35.69 4.95 -10.39
N PHE A 19 36.06 4.77 -9.11
CA PHE A 19 36.64 3.52 -8.63
C PHE A 19 35.63 2.37 -8.65
N LEU A 20 34.35 2.62 -8.38
CA LEU A 20 33.30 1.60 -8.51
C LEU A 20 33.14 1.14 -9.97
N ILE A 21 33.11 2.07 -10.94
CA ILE A 21 33.03 1.75 -12.37
C ILE A 21 34.27 0.96 -12.84
N ILE A 22 35.47 1.35 -12.40
CA ILE A 22 36.71 0.65 -12.76
C ILE A 22 36.75 -0.76 -12.14
N SER A 23 36.24 -0.93 -10.91
CA SER A 23 36.18 -2.25 -10.24
C SER A 23 35.17 -3.21 -10.88
N ILE A 24 34.13 -2.69 -11.53
CA ILE A 24 33.15 -3.50 -12.28
C ILE A 24 33.69 -3.87 -13.67
N SER A 25 34.72 -3.19 -14.16
CA SER A 25 35.30 -3.43 -15.49
C SER A 25 36.25 -4.64 -15.58
N THR A 26 36.56 -5.29 -14.46
CA THR A 26 37.30 -6.56 -14.44
C THR A 26 36.35 -7.72 -14.20
N GLU A 27 35.95 -8.35 -15.31
CA GLU A 27 35.38 -9.69 -15.41
C GLU A 27 34.30 -10.09 -14.39
N SER A 28 33.11 -9.55 -14.57
CA SER A 28 31.89 -10.31 -14.33
C SER A 28 31.06 -10.28 -15.61
N ASN A 29 31.33 -11.23 -16.51
CA ASN A 29 30.41 -11.54 -17.60
C ASN A 29 29.11 -12.04 -16.95
N LEU A 30 28.16 -11.15 -16.69
CA LEU A 30 26.81 -11.50 -16.29
C LEU A 30 26.15 -12.20 -17.47
N HIS A 31 26.30 -13.52 -17.52
CA HIS A 31 25.68 -14.36 -18.53
C HIS A 31 24.21 -14.55 -18.16
N ILE A 32 23.36 -13.59 -18.53
CA ILE A 32 21.90 -13.76 -18.45
C ILE A 32 21.51 -14.69 -19.59
N THR A 33 21.51 -16.00 -19.35
CA THR A 33 20.77 -16.92 -20.21
C THR A 33 19.29 -16.60 -20.07
N PRO A 34 18.56 -16.27 -21.15
CA PRO A 34 17.11 -16.24 -21.09
C PRO A 34 16.67 -17.67 -20.75
N SER A 35 16.25 -17.88 -19.51
CA SER A 35 15.51 -19.09 -19.18
C SER A 35 14.28 -19.05 -20.08
N ALA A 36 14.10 -20.06 -20.93
CA ALA A 36 12.90 -20.17 -21.74
C ALA A 36 11.71 -20.21 -20.77
N THR A 37 11.09 -19.06 -20.51
CA THR A 37 9.95 -18.97 -19.61
C THR A 37 8.80 -19.64 -20.32
N THR A 38 8.54 -20.89 -19.97
CA THR A 38 7.25 -21.50 -20.22
C THR A 38 6.23 -20.64 -19.47
N TYR A 39 5.52 -19.78 -20.19
CA TYR A 39 4.40 -19.04 -19.64
C TYR A 39 3.36 -20.05 -19.17
N THR A 40 3.29 -20.28 -17.87
CA THR A 40 2.24 -21.09 -17.27
C THR A 40 1.10 -20.17 -16.90
N ASN A 41 -0.05 -20.35 -17.55
CA ASN A 41 -1.26 -19.63 -17.17
C ASN A 41 -1.79 -20.20 -15.86
N PHE A 42 -2.18 -19.30 -14.95
CA PHE A 42 -2.89 -19.61 -13.73
C PHE A 42 -4.26 -18.95 -13.79
N THR A 43 -5.32 -19.71 -13.48
CA THR A 43 -6.69 -19.22 -13.45
C THR A 43 -7.28 -19.49 -12.08
N TYR A 44 -7.88 -18.46 -11.49
CA TYR A 44 -8.62 -18.54 -10.23
C TYR A 44 -9.99 -17.89 -10.42
N THR A 45 -11.02 -18.56 -9.90
CA THR A 45 -12.40 -18.06 -9.92
C THR A 45 -12.80 -17.70 -8.49
N GLU A 46 -13.11 -16.43 -8.27
CA GLU A 46 -13.57 -15.93 -6.98
C GLU A 46 -14.94 -16.53 -6.62
N SER A 47 -15.05 -17.04 -5.39
CA SER A 47 -16.30 -17.65 -4.89
C SER A 47 -17.41 -16.60 -4.72
N THR A 48 -18.64 -17.00 -5.01
CA THR A 48 -19.86 -16.24 -4.70
C THR A 48 -20.49 -16.64 -3.36
N GLN A 49 -19.81 -17.50 -2.58
CA GLN A 49 -20.23 -17.87 -1.23
C GLN A 49 -19.69 -16.86 -0.20
N ASN A 50 -20.38 -16.71 0.94
CA ASN A 50 -19.98 -15.80 2.02
C ASN A 50 -19.80 -14.34 1.56
N THR A 51 -20.73 -13.88 0.71
CA THR A 51 -20.88 -12.48 0.30
C THR A 51 -22.33 -12.07 0.48
N THR A 52 -22.54 -10.83 0.88
CA THR A 52 -23.84 -10.16 0.93
C THR A 52 -24.35 -9.86 -0.48
N PHE A 53 -23.45 -9.75 -1.47
CA PHE A 53 -23.76 -9.36 -2.85
C PHE A 53 -23.25 -10.40 -3.87
N PRO A 54 -23.83 -11.62 -3.90
CA PRO A 54 -23.38 -12.70 -4.80
C PRO A 54 -23.54 -12.39 -6.29
N GLN A 55 -24.38 -11.40 -6.64
CA GLN A 55 -24.59 -10.94 -8.02
C GLN A 55 -23.66 -9.79 -8.44
N SER A 56 -22.96 -9.16 -7.49
CA SER A 56 -22.01 -8.07 -7.76
C SER A 56 -20.68 -8.69 -8.20
N GLN A 57 -20.15 -8.33 -9.37
CA GLN A 57 -18.91 -8.90 -9.88
C GLN A 57 -17.72 -8.45 -9.03
N PRO A 58 -16.83 -9.35 -8.59
CA PRO A 58 -15.64 -8.95 -7.86
C PRO A 58 -14.58 -8.42 -8.83
N TYR A 59 -13.80 -7.44 -8.38
CA TYR A 59 -12.67 -6.91 -9.13
C TYR A 59 -11.49 -6.57 -8.22
N ALA A 60 -10.30 -6.56 -8.82
CA ALA A 60 -9.07 -6.19 -8.14
C ALA A 60 -8.88 -4.67 -8.17
N ILE A 61 -8.61 -4.08 -7.01
CA ILE A 61 -8.33 -2.64 -6.88
C ILE A 61 -6.85 -2.35 -6.58
N ASP A 62 -6.11 -3.36 -6.10
CA ASP A 62 -4.68 -3.26 -5.87
C ASP A 62 -4.03 -4.65 -6.01
N ILE A 63 -2.80 -4.66 -6.53
CA ILE A 63 -1.97 -5.84 -6.69
C ILE A 63 -0.57 -5.48 -6.22
N GLN A 64 -0.06 -6.26 -5.26
CA GLN A 64 1.24 -6.08 -4.64
C GLN A 64 2.01 -7.39 -4.64
N PHE A 65 3.32 -7.34 -4.41
CA PHE A 65 4.18 -8.51 -4.46
C PHE A 65 5.09 -8.57 -3.24
N TYR A 66 5.22 -9.76 -2.66
CA TYR A 66 6.31 -10.06 -1.73
C TYR A 66 7.62 -10.22 -2.50
N ASP A 67 8.75 -10.11 -1.78
CA ASP A 67 10.08 -10.20 -2.38
C ASP A 67 10.34 -11.59 -3.01
N ASN A 68 9.68 -12.64 -2.51
CA ASN A 68 9.75 -13.99 -3.09
C ASN A 68 8.88 -14.17 -4.37
N GLY A 69 8.13 -13.16 -4.80
CA GLY A 69 7.23 -13.22 -5.96
C GLY A 69 5.79 -13.67 -5.66
N THR A 70 5.45 -14.04 -4.43
CA THR A 70 4.07 -14.26 -4.00
C THR A 70 3.24 -12.99 -4.23
N THR A 71 2.10 -13.14 -4.89
CA THR A 71 1.22 -12.02 -5.25
C THR A 71 0.15 -11.81 -4.18
N LEU A 72 -0.09 -10.56 -3.82
CA LEU A 72 -1.12 -10.11 -2.89
C LEU A 72 -2.14 -9.28 -3.67
N ILE A 73 -3.40 -9.72 -3.71
CA ILE A 73 -4.47 -9.02 -4.44
C ILE A 73 -5.52 -8.53 -3.45
N HIS A 74 -5.88 -7.24 -3.53
CA HIS A 74 -7.04 -6.68 -2.85
C HIS A 74 -8.25 -6.76 -3.79
N LEU A 75 -9.22 -7.61 -3.43
CA LEU A 75 -10.48 -7.74 -4.13
C LEU A 75 -11.58 -6.97 -3.42
N VAL A 76 -12.52 -6.45 -4.20
CA VAL A 76 -13.72 -5.79 -3.68
C VAL A 76 -14.94 -6.18 -4.52
N ARG A 77 -16.13 -5.91 -4.00
CA ARG A 77 -17.42 -6.00 -4.69
C ARG A 77 -18.17 -4.71 -4.42
N ASP A 78 -18.90 -4.21 -5.41
CA ASP A 78 -19.75 -3.04 -5.20
C ASP A 78 -20.92 -3.39 -4.30
N ASP A 79 -21.29 -2.46 -3.42
CA ASP A 79 -22.58 -2.49 -2.73
C ASP A 79 -23.65 -1.91 -3.67
N PRO A 80 -24.56 -2.74 -4.21
CA PRO A 80 -25.57 -2.30 -5.16
C PRO A 80 -26.62 -1.37 -4.55
N ASN A 81 -26.66 -1.23 -3.23
CA ASN A 81 -27.61 -0.34 -2.53
C ASN A 81 -27.11 1.09 -2.42
N THR A 82 -25.90 1.37 -2.92
CA THR A 82 -25.32 2.71 -2.87
C THR A 82 -25.86 3.58 -4.00
N ASN A 83 -26.19 4.84 -3.68
CA ASN A 83 -26.67 5.81 -4.68
C ASN A 83 -25.51 6.35 -5.51
N ASN A 84 -25.80 6.90 -6.70
CA ASN A 84 -24.80 7.44 -7.64
C ASN A 84 -23.85 8.53 -7.07
N THR A 85 -24.11 9.07 -5.88
CA THR A 85 -23.29 10.10 -5.24
C THR A 85 -22.20 9.56 -4.32
N ILE A 86 -22.31 8.32 -3.83
CA ILE A 86 -21.31 7.68 -2.97
C ILE A 86 -21.15 6.25 -3.44
N HIS A 87 -19.97 5.91 -3.94
CA HIS A 87 -19.68 4.55 -4.39
C HIS A 87 -19.12 3.75 -3.22
N CYS A 88 -19.91 2.84 -2.64
CA CYS A 88 -19.42 1.95 -1.59
C CYS A 88 -19.31 0.50 -2.04
N LEU A 89 -18.53 -0.23 -1.25
CA LEU A 89 -18.09 -1.58 -1.45
C LEU A 89 -18.67 -2.45 -0.34
N GLU A 90 -18.73 -3.75 -0.60
CA GLU A 90 -19.02 -4.74 0.42
C GLU A 90 -18.04 -4.59 1.60
N PRO A 91 -18.51 -4.51 2.87
CA PRO A 91 -17.67 -4.28 4.05
C PRO A 91 -16.91 -5.53 4.51
N ILE A 92 -16.27 -6.24 3.57
CA ILE A 92 -15.45 -7.42 3.79
C ILE A 92 -14.07 -7.16 3.18
N LEU A 93 -13.02 -7.22 4.01
CA LEU A 93 -11.65 -7.21 3.51
C LEU A 93 -11.38 -8.54 2.80
N ARG A 94 -11.27 -8.51 1.47
CA ARG A 94 -10.96 -9.69 0.64
C ARG A 94 -9.54 -9.59 0.10
N ILE A 95 -8.69 -10.50 0.56
CA ILE A 95 -7.30 -10.59 0.11
C ILE A 95 -7.06 -11.98 -0.47
N ARG A 96 -6.41 -12.05 -1.63
CA ARG A 96 -5.91 -13.29 -2.21
C ARG A 96 -4.40 -13.28 -2.21
N ILE A 97 -3.82 -14.33 -1.64
CA ILE A 97 -2.38 -14.55 -1.65
C ILE A 97 -2.13 -15.69 -2.63
N ILE A 98 -1.57 -15.36 -3.80
CA ILE A 98 -1.25 -16.33 -4.85
C ILE A 98 0.21 -16.70 -4.71
N HIS A 99 0.45 -17.94 -4.30
CA HIS A 99 1.78 -18.49 -4.09
C HIS A 99 2.40 -18.92 -5.42
N LEU A 100 3.74 -18.96 -5.48
CA LEU A 100 4.47 -19.43 -6.67
C LEU A 100 4.15 -20.88 -7.06
N ASN A 101 3.71 -21.71 -6.10
CA ASN A 101 3.25 -23.08 -6.35
C ASN A 101 1.81 -23.14 -6.92
N ARG A 102 1.20 -21.99 -7.22
CA ARG A 102 -0.15 -21.82 -7.79
C ARG A 102 -1.29 -22.16 -6.83
N THR A 103 -1.03 -22.22 -5.52
CA THR A 103 -2.11 -22.25 -4.52
C THR A 103 -2.56 -20.85 -4.18
N VAL A 104 -3.81 -20.73 -3.70
CA VAL A 104 -4.39 -19.46 -3.25
C VAL A 104 -4.76 -19.58 -1.78
N THR A 105 -4.28 -18.66 -0.96
CA THR A 105 -4.81 -18.45 0.38
C THR A 105 -5.82 -17.31 0.33
N GLU A 106 -7.04 -17.58 0.80
CA GLU A 106 -8.13 -16.61 0.83
C GLU A 106 -8.26 -16.04 2.24
N ILE A 107 -8.28 -14.71 2.34
CA ILE A 107 -8.67 -13.99 3.54
C ILE A 107 -9.94 -13.23 3.20
N ASN A 108 -11.01 -13.49 3.96
CA ASN A 108 -12.28 -12.76 3.90
C ASN A 108 -12.62 -12.37 5.33
N LYS A 109 -12.47 -11.10 5.70
CA LYS A 109 -12.54 -10.68 7.11
C LYS A 109 -13.27 -9.36 7.31
N TYR A 110 -14.09 -9.31 8.35
CA TYR A 110 -14.59 -8.07 8.94
C TYR A 110 -13.53 -7.52 9.89
N LEU A 111 -13.08 -6.29 9.67
CA LEU A 111 -11.99 -5.66 10.44
C LEU A 111 -12.48 -4.91 11.70
N ASP A 112 -13.77 -4.91 11.99
CA ASP A 112 -14.40 -4.11 13.04
C ASP A 112 -14.02 -2.62 12.95
N ILE A 113 -14.04 -2.07 11.73
CA ILE A 113 -13.80 -0.66 11.41
C ILE A 113 -15.07 -0.02 10.87
N ASP A 114 -15.17 1.31 10.93
CA ASP A 114 -16.32 2.03 10.40
C ASP A 114 -16.51 1.73 8.90
N PRO A 115 -17.63 1.09 8.50
CA PRO A 115 -17.83 0.67 7.13
C PRO A 115 -18.12 1.84 6.19
N VAL A 116 -18.76 2.91 6.69
CA VAL A 116 -19.12 4.10 5.91
C VAL A 116 -17.86 4.87 5.53
N VAL A 117 -16.90 4.96 6.45
CA VAL A 117 -15.65 5.66 6.18
C VAL A 117 -14.69 4.83 5.37
N ASN A 118 -14.60 3.51 5.59
CA ASN A 118 -13.52 2.69 5.02
C ASN A 118 -13.87 1.92 3.76
N TYR A 119 -15.15 1.58 3.56
CA TYR A 119 -15.60 0.81 2.39
C TYR A 119 -16.35 1.69 1.38
N CYS A 120 -16.22 3.00 1.47
CA CYS A 120 -16.68 3.92 0.44
C CYS A 120 -15.47 4.56 -0.26
N LEU A 121 -15.56 4.69 -1.59
CA LEU A 121 -14.55 5.34 -2.41
C LEU A 121 -14.76 6.85 -2.39
N PHE A 122 -13.68 7.60 -2.19
CA PHE A 122 -13.71 9.05 -2.13
C PHE A 122 -13.12 9.65 -3.39
N ASN A 123 -13.80 10.62 -3.97
CA ASN A 123 -13.24 11.36 -5.09
C ASN A 123 -12.23 12.39 -4.58
N ASP A 124 -10.99 12.31 -5.02
CA ASP A 124 -10.04 13.38 -4.82
C ASP A 124 -10.43 14.58 -5.70
N ALA A 125 -10.95 15.63 -5.08
CA ALA A 125 -11.38 16.85 -5.78
C ALA A 125 -10.28 17.51 -6.64
N SER A 126 -9.00 17.25 -6.33
CA SER A 126 -7.87 17.81 -7.08
C SER A 126 -7.47 17.00 -8.32
N THR A 127 -7.68 15.67 -8.30
CA THR A 127 -7.22 14.77 -9.38
C THR A 127 -8.38 14.07 -10.10
N GLY A 128 -9.59 14.09 -9.54
CA GLY A 128 -10.74 13.32 -10.01
C GLY A 128 -10.60 11.81 -9.78
N LYS A 129 -9.55 11.36 -9.09
CA LYS A 129 -9.25 9.94 -8.87
C LYS A 129 -10.04 9.43 -7.66
N MET A 130 -10.60 8.23 -7.81
CA MET A 130 -11.19 7.49 -6.69
C MET A 130 -10.08 6.98 -5.75
N MET A 131 -10.26 7.26 -4.47
CA MET A 131 -9.36 6.87 -3.39
C MET A 131 -10.05 5.84 -2.51
N ASN A 132 -9.36 4.74 -2.24
CA ASN A 132 -9.79 3.76 -1.25
C ASN A 132 -9.08 4.05 0.09
N PRO A 133 -9.82 4.33 1.17
CA PRO A 133 -9.25 4.46 2.51
C PRO A 133 -8.48 3.21 2.98
N ILE A 134 -8.86 2.02 2.50
CA ILE A 134 -8.16 0.78 2.79
C ILE A 134 -7.05 0.54 1.77
N SER A 135 -5.82 0.35 2.24
CA SER A 135 -4.71 -0.16 1.42
C SER A 135 -4.07 -1.38 2.06
N ILE A 136 -3.54 -2.28 1.24
CA ILE A 136 -2.82 -3.47 1.71
C ILE A 136 -1.40 -3.46 1.16
N ARG A 137 -0.42 -3.84 1.99
CA ARG A 137 0.99 -3.88 1.61
C ARG A 137 1.66 -5.15 2.13
N PRO A 138 2.55 -5.78 1.34
CA PRO A 138 3.33 -6.93 1.76
C PRO A 138 4.46 -6.45 2.68
N LEU A 139 4.28 -6.64 3.98
CA LEU A 139 5.19 -6.10 5.00
C LEU A 139 6.48 -6.91 5.08
N LYS A 140 6.34 -8.22 5.29
CA LYS A 140 7.33 -9.29 5.09
C LYS A 140 6.58 -10.59 5.28
N GLU A 141 6.99 -11.69 4.67
CA GLU A 141 6.26 -12.96 4.84
C GLU A 141 6.24 -13.39 6.32
N PRO A 142 5.09 -13.86 6.87
CA PRO A 142 3.76 -14.01 6.28
C PRO A 142 2.79 -12.86 6.61
N PHE A 143 3.31 -11.66 6.84
CA PHE A 143 2.60 -10.49 7.37
C PHE A 143 2.17 -9.51 6.27
N ILE A 144 0.92 -9.08 6.38
CA ILE A 144 0.28 -8.06 5.56
C ILE A 144 0.03 -6.85 6.45
N LEU A 145 0.44 -5.68 5.98
CA LEU A 145 0.06 -4.40 6.57
C LEU A 145 -1.23 -3.92 5.91
N VAL A 146 -2.26 -3.67 6.70
CA VAL A 146 -3.54 -3.10 6.25
C VAL A 146 -3.65 -1.70 6.84
N SER A 147 -3.67 -0.67 6.00
CA SER A 147 -3.98 0.69 6.44
C SER A 147 -5.46 0.97 6.27
N TYR A 148 -6.02 1.76 7.17
CA TYR A 148 -7.41 2.21 7.13
C TYR A 148 -7.55 3.50 7.95
N VAL A 149 -8.74 4.08 7.95
CA VAL A 149 -9.04 5.27 8.74
C VAL A 149 -9.93 4.90 9.92
N ASN A 150 -9.48 5.30 11.11
CA ASN A 150 -10.30 5.21 12.30
C ASN A 150 -10.96 6.55 12.57
N THR A 151 -12.23 6.51 12.98
CA THR A 151 -12.96 7.70 13.40
C THR A 151 -13.73 7.37 14.67
N THR A 152 -13.63 8.25 15.66
CA THR A 152 -14.50 8.20 16.84
C THR A 152 -15.62 9.24 16.73
N ASN A 153 -15.49 10.21 15.82
CA ASN A 153 -16.42 11.31 15.56
C ASN A 153 -16.23 11.83 14.12
N PRO A 154 -17.27 12.31 13.42
CA PRO A 154 -17.20 12.77 12.02
C PRO A 154 -16.22 13.91 11.71
N SER A 155 -15.54 14.45 12.73
CA SER A 155 -14.59 15.57 12.62
C SER A 155 -13.16 15.19 12.98
N ASN A 156 -12.89 13.95 13.42
CA ASN A 156 -11.55 13.50 13.78
C ASN A 156 -11.23 12.15 13.14
N TYR A 157 -10.52 12.20 12.01
CA TYR A 157 -10.05 11.04 11.27
C TYR A 157 -8.57 10.80 11.58
N GLU A 158 -8.24 9.59 11.96
CA GLU A 158 -6.87 9.14 12.19
C GLU A 158 -6.53 8.01 11.21
N ASP A 159 -5.31 8.02 10.68
CA ASP A 159 -4.83 6.90 9.91
C ASP A 159 -4.34 5.81 10.86
N TRP A 160 -4.76 4.58 10.61
CA TRP A 160 -4.42 3.43 11.41
C TRP A 160 -3.83 2.35 10.52
N VAL A 161 -3.04 1.49 11.15
CA VAL A 161 -2.59 0.25 10.53
C VAL A 161 -2.86 -0.93 11.43
N THR A 162 -3.09 -2.07 10.78
CA THR A 162 -3.18 -3.38 11.39
C THR A 162 -2.20 -4.30 10.67
N VAL A 163 -1.49 -5.12 11.44
CA VAL A 163 -0.71 -6.23 10.88
C VAL A 163 -1.55 -7.49 11.02
N ILE A 164 -1.78 -8.18 9.91
CA ILE A 164 -2.39 -9.51 9.87
C ILE A 164 -1.40 -10.53 9.31
N ASN A 165 -1.55 -11.80 9.65
CA ASN A 165 -0.83 -12.89 8.97
C ASN A 165 -1.64 -13.44 7.78
N TRP A 166 -1.05 -14.38 7.04
CA TRP A 166 -1.71 -15.08 5.93
C TRP A 166 -2.94 -15.91 6.33
N ASN A 167 -3.13 -16.21 7.61
CA ASN A 167 -4.36 -16.83 8.12
C ASN A 167 -5.47 -15.80 8.40
N GLY A 168 -5.19 -14.51 8.18
CA GLY A 168 -6.10 -13.41 8.50
C GLY A 168 -6.17 -13.06 9.99
N GLU A 169 -5.30 -13.62 10.83
CA GLU A 169 -5.26 -13.29 12.25
C GLU A 169 -4.65 -11.91 12.46
N LYS A 170 -5.30 -11.11 13.32
CA LYS A 170 -4.86 -9.77 13.66
C LYS A 170 -3.79 -9.86 14.75
N LEU A 171 -2.59 -9.38 14.46
CA LEU A 171 -1.44 -9.45 15.36
C LEU A 171 -1.26 -8.18 16.18
N SER A 172 -1.41 -7.02 15.52
CA SER A 172 -1.25 -5.71 16.18
C SER A 172 -2.01 -4.62 15.42
N SER A 173 -2.36 -3.55 16.13
CA SER A 173 -2.84 -2.30 15.54
C SER A 173 -2.14 -1.10 16.14
N ARG A 174 -2.03 -0.02 15.38
CA ARG A 174 -1.48 1.24 15.85
C ARG A 174 -2.08 2.42 15.09
N SER A 175 -2.33 3.52 15.82
CA SER A 175 -2.61 4.84 15.22
C SER A 175 -1.33 5.45 14.67
N LEU A 176 -1.37 5.94 13.44
CA LEU A 176 -0.31 6.72 12.80
C LEU A 176 -0.52 8.23 12.97
N GLY A 177 -1.55 8.63 13.72
CA GLY A 177 -1.92 10.01 13.98
C GLY A 177 -2.97 10.55 13.01
N GLN A 178 -3.19 11.86 13.10
CA GLN A 178 -4.22 12.58 12.36
C GLN A 178 -4.09 12.38 10.84
N SER A 179 -5.20 12.06 10.19
CA SER A 179 -5.32 11.94 8.73
C SER A 179 -5.26 13.32 8.04
N TYR A 180 -5.17 13.33 6.72
CA TYR A 180 -5.05 14.57 5.95
C TYR A 180 -6.38 15.37 5.92
N TYR A 181 -6.25 16.69 6.05
CA TYR A 181 -7.31 17.67 5.83
C TYR A 181 -6.82 18.75 4.87
N ASP A 182 -7.68 19.16 3.95
CA ASP A 182 -7.39 20.28 3.06
C ASP A 182 -7.48 21.64 3.78
N ALA A 183 -7.17 22.71 3.06
CA ALA A 183 -7.26 24.08 3.58
C ALA A 183 -8.67 24.47 4.07
N ASN A 184 -9.72 23.81 3.55
CA ASN A 184 -11.11 24.01 3.95
C ASN A 184 -11.53 23.09 5.11
N LYS A 185 -10.59 22.35 5.72
CA LYS A 185 -10.83 21.34 6.77
C LYS A 185 -11.74 20.20 6.30
N THR A 186 -11.73 19.91 5.01
CA THR A 186 -12.38 18.72 4.46
C THR A 186 -11.37 17.57 4.49
N TRP A 187 -11.76 16.48 5.15
CA TRP A 187 -10.93 15.29 5.23
C TRP A 187 -10.86 14.58 3.88
N SER A 188 -9.70 13.99 3.59
CA SER A 188 -9.59 13.01 2.51
C SER A 188 -8.47 11.99 2.77
N PRO A 189 -8.63 10.71 2.37
CA PRO A 189 -7.67 9.64 2.63
C PRO A 189 -6.43 9.72 1.72
N LYS A 190 -5.63 10.78 1.84
CA LYS A 190 -4.45 11.04 1.00
C LYS A 190 -3.13 10.49 1.53
N SER A 191 -3.15 9.88 2.71
CA SER A 191 -1.93 9.33 3.30
C SER A 191 -1.45 8.11 2.52
N LEU A 192 -0.15 8.07 2.27
CA LEU A 192 0.52 6.97 1.56
C LEU A 192 1.36 6.16 2.54
N ILE A 193 1.29 4.84 2.41
CA ILE A 193 2.11 3.90 3.16
C ILE A 193 3.03 3.15 2.18
N GLU A 194 4.33 3.29 2.42
CA GLU A 194 5.38 2.66 1.61
C GLU A 194 6.22 1.74 2.48
N ILE A 195 6.36 0.48 2.06
CA ILE A 195 7.18 -0.49 2.78
C ILE A 195 8.65 -0.20 2.52
N ASN A 196 9.49 -0.21 3.57
CA ASN A 196 10.92 -0.02 3.38
C ASN A 196 11.51 -1.13 2.51
N ILE A 197 12.55 -0.80 1.73
CA ILE A 197 13.32 -1.81 0.98
C ILE A 197 13.90 -2.83 1.96
N ASN A 198 14.49 -2.34 3.06
CA ASN A 198 14.80 -3.18 4.20
C ASN A 198 13.53 -3.36 5.05
N LYS A 199 12.86 -4.50 4.88
CA LYS A 199 11.60 -4.82 5.56
C LYS A 199 11.71 -4.78 7.10
N GLU A 200 12.90 -5.00 7.66
CA GLU A 200 13.13 -4.89 9.11
C GLU A 200 13.01 -3.46 9.64
N LEU A 201 13.09 -2.46 8.77
CA LEU A 201 12.87 -1.07 9.14
C LEU A 201 11.38 -0.67 9.08
N GLY A 202 10.45 -1.60 8.86
CA GLY A 202 9.02 -1.29 8.85
C GLY A 202 8.58 -0.51 7.60
N PHE A 203 7.91 0.62 7.79
CA PHE A 203 7.29 1.38 6.70
C PHE A 203 7.31 2.89 6.95
N LEU A 204 7.24 3.65 5.86
CA LEU A 204 7.08 5.09 5.85
C LEU A 204 5.61 5.45 5.68
N ARG A 205 5.15 6.45 6.43
CA ARG A 205 3.90 7.16 6.16
C ARG A 205 4.23 8.54 5.60
N SER A 206 3.61 8.88 4.49
CA SER A 206 3.69 10.19 3.85
C SER A 206 2.32 10.84 3.85
N VAL A 207 2.23 12.06 4.37
CA VAL A 207 0.97 12.82 4.47
C VAL A 207 1.20 14.19 3.86
N PRO A 208 0.36 14.64 2.92
CA PRO A 208 0.39 16.03 2.49
C PRO A 208 0.12 16.98 3.67
N ASP A 209 0.74 18.16 3.65
CA ASP A 209 0.58 19.19 4.67
C ASP A 209 0.60 20.55 3.99
N ILE A 210 -0.46 21.34 4.17
CA ILE A 210 -0.61 22.64 3.54
C ILE A 210 -0.17 23.72 4.53
N LYS A 211 0.91 24.44 4.20
CA LYS A 211 1.37 25.61 4.96
C LYS A 211 1.37 26.84 4.08
N GLY A 212 0.32 27.65 4.21
CA GLY A 212 0.08 28.79 3.34
C GLY A 212 -0.25 28.33 1.92
N ASN A 213 0.53 28.77 0.94
CA ASN A 213 0.36 28.41 -0.47
C ASN A 213 1.22 27.23 -0.93
N PHE A 214 1.88 26.53 -0.01
CA PHE A 214 2.78 25.42 -0.32
C PHE A 214 2.22 24.10 0.26
N GLU A 215 2.30 23.05 -0.56
CA GLU A 215 2.05 21.68 -0.16
C GLU A 215 3.39 21.00 0.13
N PHE A 216 3.54 20.49 1.35
CA PHE A 216 4.68 19.71 1.80
C PHE A 216 4.24 18.25 2.01
N ILE A 217 5.20 17.33 2.05
CA ILE A 217 4.94 15.95 2.46
C ILE A 217 5.64 15.72 3.78
N ASN A 218 4.86 15.41 4.82
CA ASN A 218 5.38 14.96 6.10
C ASN A 218 5.60 13.45 6.05
N CYS A 219 6.86 13.03 6.07
CA CYS A 219 7.26 11.63 6.09
C CYS A 219 7.62 11.19 7.51
N THR A 220 7.04 10.10 7.99
CA THR A 220 7.34 9.51 9.30
C THR A 220 7.69 8.03 9.16
N GLN A 221 8.80 7.61 9.79
CA GLN A 221 9.24 6.22 9.84
C GLN A 221 8.58 5.49 11.01
N TYR A 222 7.95 4.35 10.72
CA TYR A 222 7.43 3.42 11.71
C TYR A 222 8.26 2.14 11.69
N LEU A 223 8.92 1.86 12.80
CA LEU A 223 9.67 0.62 13.00
C LEU A 223 8.71 -0.48 13.45
N MET A 224 8.99 -1.71 13.04
CA MET A 224 8.30 -2.92 13.50
C MET A 224 8.90 -3.45 14.79
#